data_AF-A0A8H6ID23-F1
#
_entry.id   AF-A0A8H6ID23-F1
#
_cell.length_a   1.000
_cell.length_b   1.000
_cell.length_c   1.000
_cell.angle_alpha   90.00
_cell.angle_beta   90.00
_cell.angle_gamma   90.00
#
_symmetry.space_group_name_H-M   'P 1'
#
loop_
_entity.id
_entity.type
_entity.pdbx_description
1 polymer ?
#
loop_
_entity_poly.entity_id
_entity_poly.type
_entity_poly.pdbx_seq_one_letter_code
_entity_poly.pdbx_strand_id
1 'polypeptide(L)'
;MASETKPKKPWAERIEEAKIMGGESTLAALYKVAKNPETATHDTTSHLPPLPPRAKGHPTPWLNEADTESHLKPLTESTKWTLEHRLPTEEEQDRIMSECGCSPGEAPKAQTEKLAFLKNTYDFPSIEAADSFLADVKILSDVGEFHHYDSYSMAPLKASGSDFSTASPVSLTFFVQTHSAISEGDKKPGVTIRDVRYAVLLEHLYHSAYPERRLGQ
;
A
#
# COMPACT_ATOMS: atom_id res chain seq x y z
N MET A 1 -25.59 -20.82 21.27
CA MET A 1 -24.74 -21.78 20.53
C MET A 1 -23.40 -21.11 20.31
N ALA A 2 -22.33 -21.59 20.94
CA ALA A 2 -21.00 -21.03 20.75
C ALA A 2 -20.50 -21.46 19.37
N SER A 3 -20.21 -20.49 18.50
CA SER A 3 -19.51 -20.71 17.24
C SER A 3 -18.12 -21.24 17.56
N GLU A 4 -17.87 -22.52 17.26
CA GLU A 4 -16.53 -23.09 17.27
C GLU A 4 -15.72 -22.42 16.15
N THR A 5 -15.05 -21.33 16.48
CA THR A 5 -14.08 -20.70 15.59
C THR A 5 -12.87 -21.61 15.51
N LYS A 6 -12.71 -22.29 14.36
CA LYS A 6 -11.48 -23.02 14.06
C LYS A 6 -10.26 -22.12 14.31
N PRO A 7 -9.19 -22.63 14.95
CA PRO A 7 -8.00 -21.83 15.22
C PRO A 7 -7.44 -21.29 13.91
N LYS A 8 -7.15 -19.97 13.88
CA LYS A 8 -6.54 -19.32 12.72
C LYS A 8 -5.15 -19.93 12.50
N LYS A 9 -4.83 -20.28 11.25
CA LYS A 9 -3.50 -20.78 10.87
C LYS A 9 -2.39 -19.81 11.31
N PRO A 10 -1.18 -20.31 11.66
CA PRO A 10 -0.01 -19.49 11.90
C PRO A 10 0.24 -18.48 10.77
N TRP A 11 0.82 -17.33 11.08
CA TRP A 11 1.11 -16.29 10.08
C TRP A 11 1.95 -16.84 8.92
N ALA A 12 3.02 -17.59 9.19
CA ALA A 12 3.87 -18.16 8.14
C ALA A 12 3.08 -19.01 7.13
N GLU A 13 2.21 -19.90 7.60
CA GLU A 13 1.37 -20.74 6.73
C GLU A 13 0.40 -19.91 5.89
N ARG A 14 -0.23 -18.90 6.50
CA ARG A 14 -1.15 -18.01 5.78
C ARG A 14 -0.45 -17.26 4.65
N ILE A 15 0.78 -16.80 4.87
CA ILE A 15 1.59 -16.11 3.87
C ILE A 15 2.06 -17.04 2.75
N GLU A 16 2.35 -18.30 3.07
CA GLU A 16 2.79 -19.30 2.09
C GLU A 16 1.65 -19.75 1.18
N GLU A 17 0.44 -19.90 1.74
CA GLU A 17 -0.75 -20.30 0.98
C GLU A 17 -1.41 -19.15 0.20
N ALA A 18 -1.30 -17.91 0.69
CA ALA A 18 -1.90 -16.75 0.05
C ALA A 18 -1.29 -16.48 -1.32
N LYS A 19 -2.13 -16.53 -2.35
CA LYS A 19 -1.77 -16.28 -3.74
C LYS A 19 -1.99 -14.82 -4.11
N ILE A 20 -1.11 -14.32 -4.96
CA ILE A 20 -1.15 -12.97 -5.55
C ILE A 20 -0.82 -13.06 -7.05
N MET A 21 -0.98 -11.97 -7.79
CA MET A 21 -0.71 -11.89 -9.22
C MET A 21 -1.50 -12.94 -10.00
N GLY A 22 -2.81 -13.02 -9.74
CA GLY A 22 -3.70 -13.97 -10.40
C GLY A 22 -3.44 -15.45 -10.08
N GLY A 23 -2.65 -15.76 -9.04
CA GLY A 23 -2.29 -17.15 -8.69
C GLY A 23 -0.86 -17.55 -9.06
N GLU A 24 -0.15 -16.69 -9.78
CA GLU A 24 1.19 -16.98 -10.32
C GLU A 24 2.27 -17.00 -9.23
N SER A 25 2.07 -16.27 -8.12
CA SER A 25 3.03 -16.20 -7.02
C SER A 25 2.35 -16.27 -5.64
N THR A 26 3.16 -16.45 -4.61
CA THR A 26 2.72 -16.43 -3.21
C THR A 26 3.15 -15.14 -2.53
N LEU A 27 2.44 -14.77 -1.48
CA LEU A 27 2.83 -13.66 -0.63
C LEU A 27 4.21 -13.90 0.03
N ALA A 28 4.55 -15.16 0.32
CA ALA A 28 5.89 -15.55 0.78
C ALA A 28 7.00 -15.20 -0.24
N ALA A 29 6.76 -15.44 -1.53
CA ALA A 29 7.71 -15.10 -2.59
C ALA A 29 7.90 -13.58 -2.70
N LEU A 30 6.82 -12.80 -2.62
CA LEU A 30 6.91 -11.33 -2.59
C LEU A 30 7.78 -10.84 -1.43
N TYR A 31 7.58 -11.38 -0.22
CA TYR A 31 8.37 -10.99 0.95
C TYR A 31 9.85 -11.35 0.81
N LYS A 32 10.15 -12.48 0.16
CA LYS A 32 11.54 -12.88 -0.10
C LYS A 32 12.24 -11.86 -1.00
N VAL A 33 11.57 -11.44 -2.07
CA VAL A 33 12.06 -10.39 -2.99
C VAL A 33 12.22 -9.06 -2.24
N ALA A 34 11.17 -8.61 -1.55
CA ALA A 34 11.18 -7.32 -0.88
C ALA A 34 12.23 -7.21 0.23
N LYS A 35 12.58 -8.31 0.91
CA LYS A 35 13.63 -8.32 1.94
C LYS A 35 15.03 -8.07 1.38
N ASN A 36 15.32 -8.61 0.19
CA ASN A 36 16.64 -8.56 -0.44
C ASN A 36 16.48 -8.22 -1.93
N PRO A 37 16.02 -7.00 -2.27
CA PRO A 37 15.70 -6.61 -3.65
C PRO A 37 16.87 -6.83 -4.62
N GLU A 38 18.09 -6.60 -4.18
CA GLU A 38 19.33 -6.78 -4.94
C GLU A 38 19.60 -8.22 -5.38
N THR A 39 18.96 -9.20 -4.71
CA THR A 39 19.08 -10.62 -5.04
C THR A 39 17.97 -11.11 -5.96
N ALA A 40 17.01 -10.25 -6.29
CA ALA A 40 15.89 -10.59 -7.15
C ALA A 40 16.41 -10.90 -8.56
N THR A 41 15.92 -12.00 -9.14
CA THR A 41 16.26 -12.41 -10.51
C THR A 41 15.66 -11.48 -11.57
N HIS A 42 14.70 -10.63 -11.18
CA HIS A 42 14.03 -9.67 -12.04
C HIS A 42 14.56 -8.26 -11.78
N ASP A 43 15.10 -7.64 -12.82
CA ASP A 43 15.67 -6.28 -12.78
C ASP A 43 14.66 -5.18 -12.38
N THR A 44 13.36 -5.50 -12.40
CA THR A 44 12.30 -4.54 -12.11
C THR A 44 12.15 -4.21 -10.63
N THR A 45 12.71 -5.01 -9.71
CA THR A 45 12.60 -4.79 -8.26
C THR A 45 13.94 -4.48 -7.58
N SER A 46 15.06 -4.68 -8.28
CA SER A 46 16.43 -4.52 -7.75
C SER A 46 16.75 -3.12 -7.21
N HIS A 47 16.14 -2.09 -7.81
CA HIS A 47 16.28 -0.69 -7.42
C HIS A 47 15.37 -0.23 -6.27
N LEU A 48 14.39 -1.05 -5.88
CA LEU A 48 13.42 -0.69 -4.86
C LEU A 48 14.05 -0.78 -3.47
N PRO A 49 13.57 0.01 -2.49
CA PRO A 49 14.09 -0.05 -1.14
C PRO A 49 13.81 -1.44 -0.51
N PRO A 50 14.69 -1.91 0.39
CA PRO A 50 14.46 -3.14 1.12
C PRO A 50 13.31 -2.97 2.10
N LEU A 51 12.65 -4.07 2.39
CA LEU A 51 11.47 -4.11 3.24
C LEU A 51 11.81 -3.71 4.70
N PRO A 52 11.23 -2.62 5.23
CA PRO A 52 11.46 -2.19 6.61
C PRO A 52 11.03 -3.24 7.63
N PRO A 53 11.56 -3.25 8.86
CA PRO A 53 11.16 -4.23 9.87
C PRO A 53 9.68 -4.11 10.26
N ARG A 54 9.10 -5.18 10.81
CA ARG A 54 7.76 -5.10 11.40
C ARG A 54 7.79 -4.22 12.66
N ALA A 55 6.73 -3.42 12.83
CA ALA A 55 6.55 -2.60 14.02
C ALA A 55 6.59 -3.45 15.30
N LYS A 56 7.23 -2.90 16.34
CA LYS A 56 7.25 -3.47 17.68
C LYS A 56 6.35 -2.64 18.58
N GLY A 57 5.40 -3.29 19.25
CA GLY A 57 4.48 -2.64 20.18
C GLY A 57 3.23 -2.07 19.53
N HIS A 58 2.22 -1.86 20.37
CA HIS A 58 0.96 -1.21 20.03
C HIS A 58 0.60 -0.25 21.18
N PRO A 59 0.16 0.99 20.91
CA PRO A 59 0.04 1.61 19.58
C PRO A 59 1.42 1.86 18.92
N THR A 60 1.48 1.93 17.59
CA THR A 60 2.76 2.05 16.87
C THR A 60 3.28 3.49 16.93
N PRO A 61 4.56 3.72 17.32
CA PRO A 61 5.11 5.07 17.35
C PRO A 61 5.29 5.64 15.93
N TRP A 62 5.23 6.96 15.81
CA TRP A 62 5.67 7.64 14.59
C TRP A 62 7.15 7.39 14.32
N LEU A 63 7.56 7.55 13.07
CA LEU A 63 8.97 7.47 12.70
C LEU A 63 9.77 8.52 13.48
N ASN A 64 10.87 8.09 14.09
CA ASN A 64 11.91 9.00 14.56
C ASN A 64 12.82 9.41 13.38
N GLU A 65 13.81 10.26 13.65
CA GLU A 65 14.76 10.73 12.64
C GLU A 65 15.53 9.57 11.99
N ALA A 66 16.01 8.61 12.78
CA ALA A 66 16.76 7.46 12.26
C ALA A 66 15.90 6.57 11.35
N ASP A 67 14.65 6.28 11.72
CA ASP A 67 13.73 5.50 10.88
C ASP A 67 13.29 6.30 9.63
N THR A 68 13.21 7.63 9.75
CA THR A 68 12.93 8.51 8.60
C THR A 68 14.07 8.43 7.57
N GLU A 69 15.31 8.58 8.02
CA GLU A 69 16.49 8.52 7.15
C GLU A 69 16.69 7.13 6.53
N SER A 70 16.48 6.07 7.31
CA SER A 70 16.78 4.70 6.87
C SER A 70 15.66 4.01 6.10
N HIS A 71 14.41 4.48 6.21
CA HIS A 71 13.26 3.79 5.60
C HIS A 71 12.37 4.71 4.77
N LEU A 72 11.98 5.88 5.30
CA LEU A 72 11.08 6.77 4.56
C LEU A 72 11.78 7.45 3.39
N LYS A 73 12.98 8.03 3.59
CA LYS A 73 13.71 8.71 2.52
C LYS A 73 14.02 7.80 1.34
N PRO A 74 14.58 6.58 1.52
CA PRO A 74 14.80 5.66 0.41
C PRO A 74 13.53 5.39 -0.40
N LEU A 75 12.38 5.22 0.26
CA LEU A 75 11.10 5.06 -0.42
C LEU A 75 10.78 6.30 -1.28
N THR A 76 10.77 7.49 -0.69
CA THR A 76 10.37 8.72 -1.40
C THR A 76 11.37 9.16 -2.47
N GLU A 77 12.63 8.75 -2.37
CA GLU A 77 13.69 9.12 -3.34
C GLU A 77 13.77 8.15 -4.53
N SER A 78 13.42 6.87 -4.33
CA SER A 78 13.51 5.83 -5.37
C SER A 78 12.19 5.49 -6.05
N THR A 79 11.08 6.02 -5.54
CA THR A 79 9.72 5.72 -6.02
C THR A 79 8.90 7.00 -6.19
N LYS A 80 7.62 6.85 -6.56
CA LYS A 80 6.67 7.97 -6.70
C LYS A 80 5.92 8.31 -5.41
N TRP A 81 6.24 7.64 -4.30
CA TRP A 81 5.61 7.91 -3.00
C TRP A 81 6.00 9.30 -2.47
N THR A 82 5.00 10.06 -2.02
CA THR A 82 5.19 11.36 -1.35
C THR A 82 4.61 11.36 0.07
N LEU A 83 5.23 12.14 0.96
CA LEU A 83 4.69 12.45 2.28
C LEU A 83 3.88 13.74 2.21
N GLU A 84 2.57 13.62 2.35
CA GLU A 84 1.63 14.72 2.26
C GLU A 84 1.07 15.10 3.63
N HIS A 85 0.74 16.38 3.80
CA HIS A 85 0.09 16.91 5.01
C HIS A 85 -1.21 17.66 4.71
N ARG A 86 -1.52 17.81 3.42
CA ARG A 86 -2.68 18.52 2.92
C ARG A 86 -3.70 17.47 2.50
N LEU A 87 -4.92 17.60 3.01
CA LEU A 87 -6.03 16.74 2.56
C LEU A 87 -6.25 16.90 1.04
N PRO A 88 -6.70 15.84 0.35
CA PRO A 88 -7.05 15.91 -1.07
C PRO A 88 -8.04 17.04 -1.36
N THR A 89 -7.99 17.65 -2.55
CA THR A 89 -8.99 18.65 -3.01
C THR A 89 -10.40 18.07 -3.01
N GLU A 90 -11.45 18.90 -3.04
CA GLU A 90 -12.83 18.41 -3.21
C GLU A 90 -12.98 17.54 -4.46
N GLU A 91 -12.35 17.93 -5.57
CA GLU A 91 -12.34 17.14 -6.82
C GLU A 91 -11.62 15.79 -6.69
N GLU A 92 -10.56 15.71 -5.87
CA GLU A 92 -9.91 14.45 -5.54
C GLU A 92 -10.79 13.62 -4.60
N GLN A 93 -11.46 14.25 -3.63
CA GLN A 93 -12.38 13.61 -2.69
C GLN A 93 -13.58 12.98 -3.38
N ASP A 94 -14.15 13.63 -4.40
CA ASP A 94 -15.27 13.07 -5.18
C ASP A 94 -14.89 11.78 -5.92
N ARG A 95 -13.59 11.59 -6.19
CA ARG A 95 -13.04 10.38 -6.84
C ARG A 95 -12.51 9.37 -5.85
N ILE A 96 -12.41 9.74 -4.57
CA ILE A 96 -11.95 8.84 -3.52
C ILE A 96 -13.06 7.82 -3.24
N MET A 97 -12.74 6.57 -3.51
CA MET A 97 -13.54 5.45 -3.04
C MET A 97 -13.14 5.17 -1.59
N SER A 98 -14.06 5.48 -0.67
CA SER A 98 -13.92 5.21 0.76
C SER A 98 -14.21 3.74 1.08
N GLU A 99 -13.50 2.83 0.44
CA GLU A 99 -13.40 1.44 0.91
C GLU A 99 -12.12 1.31 1.73
N CYS A 100 -12.13 1.77 2.99
CA CYS A 100 -11.13 1.30 3.97
C CYS A 100 -11.19 -0.23 3.90
N GLY A 101 -10.06 -0.91 3.66
CA GLY A 101 -10.03 -2.38 3.73
C GLY A 101 -10.33 -2.93 5.14
N CYS A 102 -10.60 -2.04 6.07
CA CYS A 102 -10.98 -2.23 7.45
C CYS A 102 -12.37 -2.87 7.57
N SER A 103 -12.60 -3.64 8.63
CA SER A 103 -13.91 -4.29 8.84
C SER A 103 -15.03 -3.24 9.03
N PRO A 104 -16.30 -3.54 8.65
CA PRO A 104 -17.41 -2.63 8.87
C PRO A 104 -17.54 -2.28 10.37
N GLY A 105 -17.23 -1.02 10.73
CA GLY A 105 -17.17 -0.56 12.13
C GLY A 105 -15.81 0.06 12.52
N GLU A 106 -14.76 -0.19 11.75
CA GLU A 106 -13.44 0.45 11.86
C GLU A 106 -13.22 1.52 10.78
N ALA A 107 -14.29 1.93 10.09
CA ALA A 107 -14.22 3.00 9.11
C ALA A 107 -13.69 4.28 9.78
N PRO A 108 -12.73 5.00 9.16
CA PRO A 108 -12.16 6.18 9.75
C PRO A 108 -13.27 7.19 10.05
N LYS A 109 -13.24 7.73 11.28
CA LYS A 109 -13.87 9.04 11.51
C LYS A 109 -13.21 9.99 10.52
N ALA A 110 -14.03 10.75 9.78
CA ALA A 110 -13.58 11.74 8.79
C ALA A 110 -12.28 12.40 9.27
N GLN A 111 -11.23 12.34 8.45
CA GLN A 111 -9.91 12.91 8.75
C GLN A 111 -10.06 14.43 8.94
N THR A 112 -10.39 14.85 10.15
CA THR A 112 -10.58 16.27 10.52
C THR A 112 -9.28 16.95 10.93
N GLU A 113 -8.17 16.20 11.00
CA GLU A 113 -6.86 16.72 11.40
C GLU A 113 -5.81 16.48 10.32
N LYS A 114 -4.86 17.44 10.24
CA LYS A 114 -3.72 17.49 9.32
C LYS A 114 -2.69 16.41 9.65
N LEU A 115 -3.09 15.15 9.63
CA LEU A 115 -2.20 14.03 9.86
C LEU A 115 -1.38 13.81 8.57
N ALA A 116 -0.08 13.55 8.71
CA ALA A 116 0.74 13.20 7.56
C ALA A 116 0.35 11.82 7.01
N PHE A 117 0.32 11.66 5.69
CA PHE A 117 0.01 10.40 5.02
C PHE A 117 0.92 10.18 3.82
N LEU A 118 1.06 8.93 3.41
CA LEU A 118 1.77 8.56 2.18
C LEU A 118 0.81 8.51 1.00
N LYS A 119 1.21 9.07 -0.14
CA LYS A 119 0.45 9.06 -1.40
C LYS A 119 1.29 8.50 -2.54
N ASN A 120 0.70 7.67 -3.40
CA ASN A 120 1.31 7.27 -4.67
C ASN A 120 0.26 6.90 -5.70
N THR A 121 0.59 7.04 -6.99
CA THR A 121 -0.25 6.73 -8.14
C THR A 121 0.42 5.71 -9.05
N TYR A 122 -0.29 4.62 -9.31
CA TYR A 122 0.10 3.55 -10.23
C TYR A 122 -0.76 3.60 -11.49
N ASP A 123 -0.15 3.38 -12.65
CA ASP A 123 -0.86 3.37 -13.93
C ASP A 123 -1.09 1.93 -14.38
N PHE A 124 -2.30 1.66 -14.88
CA PHE A 124 -2.76 0.36 -15.35
C PHE A 124 -3.26 0.43 -16.80
N PRO A 125 -3.18 -0.67 -17.57
CA PRO A 125 -3.65 -0.71 -18.96
C PRO A 125 -5.17 -0.66 -19.09
N SER A 126 -5.87 -1.11 -18.05
CA SER A 126 -7.33 -1.28 -18.02
C SER A 126 -7.81 -1.22 -16.58
N ILE A 127 -9.13 -1.06 -16.39
CA ILE A 127 -9.71 -1.15 -15.06
C ILE A 127 -9.55 -2.56 -14.47
N GLU A 128 -9.67 -3.62 -15.27
CA GLU A 128 -9.50 -4.99 -14.80
C GLU A 128 -8.12 -5.23 -14.21
N ALA A 129 -7.08 -4.62 -14.80
CA ALA A 129 -5.74 -4.72 -14.27
C ALA A 129 -5.62 -3.98 -12.92
N ALA A 130 -6.23 -2.79 -12.80
CA ALA A 130 -6.26 -2.06 -11.52
C ALA A 130 -7.06 -2.82 -10.45
N ASP A 131 -8.19 -3.42 -10.80
CA ASP A 131 -9.02 -4.23 -9.91
C ASP A 131 -8.31 -5.52 -9.49
N SER A 132 -7.60 -6.17 -10.41
CA SER A 132 -6.75 -7.32 -10.09
C SER A 132 -5.66 -6.93 -9.10
N PHE A 133 -5.02 -5.78 -9.29
CA PHE A 133 -4.03 -5.27 -8.34
C PHE A 133 -4.67 -4.97 -6.98
N LEU A 134 -5.84 -4.32 -6.95
CA LEU A 134 -6.58 -4.05 -5.71
C LEU A 134 -6.93 -5.34 -4.95
N ALA A 135 -7.28 -6.42 -5.65
CA ALA A 135 -7.53 -7.72 -5.03
C ALA A 135 -6.27 -8.27 -4.34
N ASP A 136 -5.10 -8.19 -5.00
CA ASP A 136 -3.82 -8.58 -4.40
C ASP A 136 -3.44 -7.69 -3.21
N VAL A 137 -3.71 -6.38 -3.31
CA VAL A 137 -3.52 -5.42 -2.21
C VAL A 137 -4.40 -5.77 -1.00
N LYS A 138 -5.65 -6.20 -1.21
CA LYS A 138 -6.52 -6.68 -0.14
C LYS A 138 -5.94 -7.94 0.54
N ILE A 139 -5.40 -8.89 -0.23
CA ILE A 139 -4.71 -10.06 0.33
C ILE A 139 -3.48 -9.67 1.15
N LEU A 140 -2.66 -8.76 0.62
CA LEU A 140 -1.51 -8.21 1.34
C LEU A 140 -1.95 -7.52 2.65
N SER A 141 -3.05 -6.79 2.63
CA SER A 141 -3.59 -6.10 3.82
C SER A 141 -4.10 -7.09 4.87
N ASP A 142 -4.96 -8.02 4.47
CA ASP A 142 -5.71 -8.90 5.38
C ASP A 142 -4.93 -10.11 5.86
N VAL A 143 -3.98 -10.59 5.05
CA VAL A 143 -3.18 -11.78 5.35
C VAL A 143 -1.75 -11.40 5.72
N GLY A 144 -1.18 -10.48 4.96
CA GLY A 144 0.19 -10.02 5.08
C GLY A 144 0.43 -9.18 6.32
N GLU A 145 0.05 -7.91 6.20
CA GLU A 145 0.50 -6.85 7.10
C GLU A 145 -0.51 -6.51 8.20
N PHE A 146 -1.76 -6.95 8.09
CA PHE A 146 -2.84 -6.50 8.98
C PHE A 146 -2.90 -4.97 9.07
N HIS A 147 -2.59 -4.33 7.94
CA HIS A 147 -2.47 -2.89 7.75
C HIS A 147 -3.05 -2.57 6.40
N HIS A 148 -3.90 -1.55 6.33
CA HIS A 148 -4.69 -1.23 5.14
C HIS A 148 -4.32 0.16 4.64
N TYR A 149 -4.58 0.39 3.35
CA TYR A 149 -4.72 1.75 2.86
C TYR A 149 -5.98 2.39 3.46
N ASP A 150 -5.96 3.70 3.66
CA ASP A 150 -7.12 4.46 4.15
C ASP A 150 -8.22 4.51 3.10
N SER A 151 -7.79 4.86 1.89
CA SER A 151 -8.64 5.07 0.75
C SER A 151 -7.82 4.99 -0.53
N TYR A 152 -8.51 4.95 -1.65
CA TYR A 152 -7.90 5.05 -2.97
C TYR A 152 -8.80 5.84 -3.91
N SER A 153 -8.24 6.36 -4.99
CA SER A 153 -9.01 6.94 -6.10
C SER A 153 -8.60 6.31 -7.42
N MET A 154 -9.54 6.20 -8.35
CA MET A 154 -9.29 5.69 -9.68
C MET A 154 -9.77 6.70 -10.73
N ALA A 155 -8.94 6.96 -11.73
CA ALA A 155 -9.26 7.92 -12.79
C ALA A 155 -8.72 7.46 -14.16
N PRO A 156 -9.40 7.73 -15.27
CA PRO A 156 -8.84 7.49 -16.60
C PRO A 156 -7.59 8.33 -16.86
N LEU A 157 -6.56 7.75 -17.52
CA LEU A 157 -5.36 8.52 -17.92
C LEU A 157 -5.66 9.57 -19.01
N LYS A 158 -6.68 9.33 -19.85
CA LYS A 158 -7.10 10.28 -20.88
C LYS A 158 -8.39 10.98 -20.45
N ALA A 159 -8.28 12.25 -20.09
CA ALA A 159 -9.40 13.09 -19.67
C ALA A 159 -10.35 13.53 -20.81
N SER A 160 -10.19 13.02 -22.04
CA SER A 160 -10.98 13.47 -23.19
C SER A 160 -12.09 12.47 -23.55
N GLY A 161 -13.29 12.74 -23.05
CA GLY A 161 -14.53 12.05 -23.45
C GLY A 161 -15.00 11.03 -22.41
N SER A 162 -16.28 11.12 -22.08
CA SER A 162 -17.03 10.39 -21.04
C SER A 162 -17.08 8.86 -21.14
N ASP A 163 -16.24 8.24 -21.98
CA ASP A 163 -16.28 6.79 -22.20
C ASP A 163 -15.28 6.10 -21.27
N PHE A 164 -15.78 5.77 -20.08
CA PHE A 164 -15.15 4.85 -19.15
C PHE A 164 -15.29 3.42 -19.69
N SER A 165 -14.55 3.12 -20.76
CA SER A 165 -14.41 1.76 -21.27
C SER A 165 -13.50 0.97 -20.34
N THR A 166 -13.85 -0.29 -20.11
CA THR A 166 -13.03 -1.24 -19.37
C THR A 166 -11.61 -1.35 -19.92
N ALA A 167 -11.45 -1.25 -21.24
CA ALA A 167 -10.15 -1.33 -21.92
C ALA A 167 -9.31 -0.03 -21.86
N SER A 168 -9.81 1.03 -21.23
CA SER A 168 -9.08 2.30 -21.14
C SER A 168 -8.04 2.29 -20.01
N PRO A 169 -6.84 2.86 -20.23
CA PRO A 169 -5.86 3.01 -19.16
C PRO A 169 -6.38 3.84 -17.99
N VAL A 170 -6.11 3.37 -16.77
CA VAL A 170 -6.52 4.02 -15.52
C VAL A 170 -5.34 4.23 -14.58
N SER A 171 -5.39 5.31 -13.81
CA SER A 171 -4.48 5.62 -12.71
C SER A 171 -5.19 5.31 -11.40
N LEU A 172 -4.51 4.57 -10.53
CA LEU A 172 -4.99 4.19 -9.21
C LEU A 172 -4.07 4.85 -8.18
N THR A 173 -4.65 5.71 -7.34
CA THR A 173 -3.92 6.44 -6.30
C THR A 173 -4.26 5.87 -4.93
N PHE A 174 -3.25 5.53 -4.13
CA PHE A 174 -3.42 5.08 -2.76
C PHE A 174 -3.06 6.18 -1.77
N PHE A 175 -3.76 6.16 -0.64
CA PHE A 175 -3.50 6.96 0.54
C PHE A 175 -3.26 6.01 1.72
N VAL A 176 -2.12 6.15 2.41
CA VAL A 176 -1.71 5.22 3.49
C VAL A 176 -1.32 5.98 4.74
N GLN A 177 -1.92 5.60 5.85
CA GLN A 177 -1.73 6.18 7.15
C GLN A 177 -2.12 5.20 8.27
N THR A 178 -1.36 5.20 9.37
CA THR A 178 -1.72 4.46 10.58
C THR A 178 -2.62 5.29 11.49
N HIS A 179 -3.81 4.77 11.81
CA HIS A 179 -4.80 5.47 12.66
C HIS A 179 -4.53 5.30 14.16
N SER A 180 -3.82 4.23 14.52
CA SER A 180 -3.52 3.87 15.91
C SER A 180 -2.12 4.33 16.35
N ALA A 181 -1.67 5.49 15.89
CA ALA A 181 -0.33 5.95 16.20
C ALA A 181 -0.28 6.79 17.49
N ILE A 182 0.78 6.65 18.29
CA ILE A 182 1.06 7.56 19.42
C ILE A 182 2.04 8.65 18.98
N SER A 183 1.76 9.88 19.40
CA SER A 183 2.70 10.98 19.35
C SER A 183 3.81 10.82 20.38
N GLU A 184 5.07 10.87 19.96
CA GLU A 184 6.16 11.15 20.89
C GLU A 184 6.15 12.65 21.23
N GLY A 185 5.34 13.04 22.21
CA GLY A 185 5.23 14.43 22.69
C GLY A 185 4.49 15.39 21.76
N ASP A 186 4.83 16.69 21.81
CA ASP A 186 4.25 17.80 21.00
C ASP A 186 4.65 17.75 19.50
N LYS A 187 5.13 16.62 19.00
CA LYS A 187 5.47 16.48 17.58
C LYS A 187 4.18 16.48 16.74
N LYS A 188 4.27 16.98 15.52
CA LYS A 188 3.17 16.92 14.55
C LYS A 188 2.86 15.46 14.21
N PRO A 189 1.59 15.11 13.96
CA PRO A 189 1.20 13.78 13.52
C PRO A 189 1.94 13.31 12.28
N GLY A 190 2.55 12.14 12.42
CA GLY A 190 3.45 11.55 11.45
C GLY A 190 3.02 10.14 11.02
N VAL A 191 3.65 9.68 9.95
CA VAL A 191 3.55 8.30 9.47
C VAL A 191 4.35 7.35 10.38
N THR A 192 4.00 6.07 10.35
CA THR A 192 4.70 5.02 11.12
C THR A 192 5.49 4.08 10.21
N ILE A 193 6.29 3.21 10.82
CA ILE A 193 7.00 2.15 10.08
C ILE A 193 6.05 1.18 9.39
N ARG A 194 4.80 1.04 9.86
CA ARG A 194 3.78 0.20 9.19
C ARG A 194 3.38 0.80 7.85
N ASP A 195 3.24 2.12 7.79
CA ASP A 195 2.89 2.84 6.56
C ASP A 195 3.99 2.68 5.52
N VAL A 196 5.24 2.94 5.90
CA VAL A 196 6.41 2.79 5.01
C VAL A 196 6.56 1.35 4.55
N ARG A 197 6.48 0.39 5.47
CA ARG A 197 6.59 -1.04 5.15
C ARG A 197 5.51 -1.49 4.18
N TYR A 198 4.29 -1.03 4.38
CA TYR A 198 3.18 -1.34 3.50
C TYR A 198 3.37 -0.72 2.10
N ALA A 199 3.75 0.55 2.03
CA ALA A 199 4.07 1.24 0.78
C ALA A 199 5.19 0.53 -0.02
N VAL A 200 6.25 0.07 0.65
CA VAL A 200 7.33 -0.72 0.02
C VAL A 200 6.78 -2.04 -0.55
N LEU A 201 5.89 -2.73 0.15
CA LEU A 201 5.28 -3.97 -0.37
C LEU A 201 4.38 -3.72 -1.58
N LEU A 202 3.68 -2.58 -1.63
CA LEU A 202 2.90 -2.19 -2.81
C LEU A 202 3.78 -1.96 -4.03
N GLU A 203 4.94 -1.32 -3.86
CA GLU A 203 5.92 -1.13 -4.94
C GLU A 203 6.46 -2.46 -5.46
N HIS A 204 6.89 -3.34 -4.55
CA HIS A 204 7.36 -4.67 -4.93
C HIS A 204 6.28 -5.49 -5.62
N LEU A 205 5.02 -5.40 -5.15
CA LEU A 205 3.89 -6.07 -5.77
C LEU A 205 3.65 -5.54 -7.18
N TYR A 206 3.62 -4.22 -7.36
CA TYR A 206 3.38 -3.59 -8.65
C TYR A 206 4.46 -3.93 -9.67
N HIS A 207 5.73 -3.79 -9.28
CA HIS A 207 6.87 -4.07 -10.16
C HIS A 207 7.09 -5.57 -10.45
N SER A 208 6.58 -6.46 -9.60
CA SER A 208 6.54 -7.89 -9.86
C SER A 208 5.42 -8.27 -10.83
N ALA A 209 4.24 -7.67 -10.68
CA ALA A 209 3.05 -7.97 -11.48
C ALA A 209 3.09 -7.29 -12.87
N TYR A 210 3.73 -6.13 -12.99
CA TYR A 210 3.75 -5.32 -14.20
C TYR A 210 5.18 -4.93 -14.64
N PRO A 211 6.05 -5.92 -14.93
CA PRO A 211 7.47 -5.68 -15.17
C PRO A 211 7.78 -4.85 -16.43
N GLU A 212 6.90 -4.87 -17.43
CA GLU A 212 7.15 -4.22 -18.73
C GLU A 212 6.98 -2.69 -18.72
N ARG A 213 6.50 -2.09 -17.61
CA ARG A 213 6.19 -0.65 -17.54
C ARG A 213 7.38 0.27 -17.18
N ARG A 214 8.62 -0.22 -17.26
CA ARG A 214 9.83 0.63 -17.12
C ARG A 214 10.15 1.51 -18.33
N LEU A 215 9.44 1.38 -19.45
CA LEU A 215 9.68 2.20 -20.64
C LEU A 215 8.93 3.54 -20.55
N GLY A 216 9.44 4.45 -19.74
CA GLY A 216 8.91 5.81 -19.61
C GLY A 216 9.77 6.78 -18.79
N GLN A 217 11.07 6.52 -18.62
CA GLN A 217 12.07 7.56 -18.35
C GLN A 217 12.64 8.05 -19.67
#